data_AF-A0A534W7E8-F1
#
_entry.id   AF-A0A534W7E8-F1
#
_cell.length_a   1.000
_cell.length_b   1.000
_cell.length_c   1.000
_cell.angle_alpha   90.00
_cell.angle_beta   90.00
_cell.angle_gamma   90.00
#
_symmetry.space_group_name_H-M   'P 1'
#
loop_
_entity.id
_entity.type
_entity.pdbx_description
1 polymer ?
#
loop_
_entity_poly.entity_id
_entity_poly.type
_entity_poly.pdbx_seq_one_letter_code
_entity_poly.pdbx_strand_id
1 'polypeptide(L)'
;MVRKGGRAHRYWRLVRSVRHGRKVVQETVAHLGELDGEGRARARLLAQQITGGSEQHELFEETATGDQTIAVRLTGLRVERTRSFGDVWLGWTLWRALRLEELCAALLPAGREAVPWAQMAAVLVIARLCEPSSELHIAEDWYRKTALEDLLGLPAERIDDNRLYRAL
;
A
#
# COMPACT_ATOMS: atom_id res chain seq x y z
N MET A 1 0.85 31.72 14.25
CA MET A 1 -0.09 31.81 15.38
C MET A 1 -0.05 33.23 15.89
N VAL A 2 -1.19 33.91 15.96
CA VAL A 2 -1.28 35.30 16.43
C VAL A 2 -2.10 35.32 17.71
N ARG A 3 -1.59 35.93 18.78
CA ARG A 3 -2.35 36.13 20.03
C ARG A 3 -3.05 37.49 19.95
N LYS A 4 -4.38 37.50 20.02
CA LYS A 4 -5.19 38.72 20.13
C LYS A 4 -6.23 38.50 21.23
N GLY A 5 -6.31 39.41 22.20
CA GLY A 5 -7.30 39.33 23.29
C GLY A 5 -7.23 38.06 24.16
N GLY A 6 -6.05 37.47 24.35
CA GLY A 6 -5.87 36.27 25.18
C GLY A 6 -6.21 34.93 24.50
N ARG A 7 -6.74 34.93 23.26
CA ARG A 7 -6.99 33.71 22.48
C ARG A 7 -5.93 33.53 21.38
N ALA A 8 -5.52 32.28 21.14
CA ALA A 8 -4.53 31.92 20.14
C ALA A 8 -5.22 31.62 18.80
N HIS A 9 -5.01 32.50 17.82
CA HIS A 9 -5.56 32.34 16.47
C HIS A 9 -4.53 31.68 15.53
N ARG A 10 -4.95 30.64 14.81
CA ARG A 10 -4.14 29.93 13.81
C ARG A 10 -4.77 30.11 12.44
N TYR A 11 -4.01 30.74 11.54
CA TYR A 11 -4.42 30.97 10.16
C TYR A 11 -3.60 30.08 9.22
N TRP A 12 -4.27 29.57 8.20
CA TRP A 12 -3.70 28.66 7.21
C TRP A 12 -3.60 29.34 5.85
N ARG A 13 -2.58 28.95 5.08
CA ARG A 13 -2.33 29.41 3.71
C ARG A 13 -1.91 28.21 2.88
N LEU A 14 -2.46 28.11 1.68
CA LEU A 14 -1.99 27.17 0.67
C LEU A 14 -0.81 27.81 -0.05
N VAL A 15 0.30 27.09 -0.16
CA VAL A 15 1.50 27.53 -0.86
C VAL A 15 1.90 26.50 -1.91
N ARG A 16 2.54 26.96 -2.98
CA ARG A 16 3.18 26.12 -3.98
C ARG A 16 4.69 26.37 -3.98
N SER A 17 5.46 25.30 -4.09
CA SER A 17 6.92 25.36 -4.26
C SER A 17 7.26 25.61 -5.72
N VAL A 18 7.83 26.78 -6.05
CA VAL A 18 8.24 27.12 -7.42
C VAL A 18 9.76 27.22 -7.49
N ARG A 19 10.36 26.59 -8.50
CA ARG A 19 11.80 26.61 -8.71
C ARG A 19 12.19 27.81 -9.58
N HIS A 20 12.95 28.75 -9.01
CA HIS A 20 13.59 29.85 -9.72
C HIS A 20 15.10 29.57 -9.83
N GLY A 21 15.51 28.95 -10.94
CA GLY A 21 16.88 28.53 -11.18
C GLY A 21 17.38 27.53 -10.12
N ARG A 22 18.36 27.94 -9.32
CA ARG A 22 18.92 27.11 -8.23
C ARG A 22 18.16 27.22 -6.91
N LYS A 23 17.18 28.10 -6.77
CA LYS A 23 16.42 28.31 -5.52
C LYS A 23 14.98 27.82 -5.67
N VAL A 24 14.42 27.26 -4.60
CA VAL A 24 12.99 26.97 -4.48
C VAL A 24 12.37 28.03 -3.57
N VAL A 25 11.28 28.64 -4.02
CA VAL A 25 10.54 29.68 -3.29
C VAL A 25 9.11 29.20 -3.06
N GLN A 26 8.57 29.51 -1.87
CA GLN A 26 7.17 29.24 -1.55
C GLN A 26 6.31 30.43 -2.00
N GLU A 27 5.43 30.21 -2.98
CA GLU A 27 4.45 31.20 -3.43
C GLU A 27 3.09 30.92 -2.79
N THR A 28 2.45 31.94 -2.23
CA THR A 28 1.10 31.79 -1.67
C THR A 28 0.08 31.66 -2.80
N VAL A 29 -0.68 30.57 -2.77
CA VAL A 29 -1.76 30.27 -3.73
C VAL A 29 -3.11 30.77 -3.21
N ALA A 30 -3.40 30.55 -1.92
CA ALA A 30 -4.65 30.98 -1.31
C ALA A 30 -4.52 31.20 0.20
N HIS A 31 -5.30 32.13 0.75
CA HIS A 31 -5.51 32.28 2.18
C HIS A 31 -6.72 31.47 2.61
N LEU A 32 -6.52 30.51 3.53
CA LEU A 32 -7.57 29.58 3.95
C LEU A 32 -8.26 29.99 5.26
N GLY A 33 -7.79 31.07 5.89
CA GLY A 33 -8.38 31.56 7.15
C GLY A 33 -8.11 30.62 8.33
N GLU A 34 -8.99 30.64 9.32
CA GLU A 34 -8.93 29.71 10.45
C GLU A 34 -9.59 28.40 10.05
N LEU A 35 -8.84 27.29 10.20
CA LEU A 35 -9.33 25.95 9.91
C LEU A 35 -9.26 25.12 11.19
N ASP A 36 -10.40 24.56 11.59
CA ASP A 36 -10.50 23.50 12.59
C ASP A 36 -9.95 22.17 12.03
N GLY A 37 -10.11 21.08 12.79
CA GLY A 37 -9.59 19.76 12.35
C GLY A 37 -10.13 19.32 11.01
N GLU A 38 -11.45 19.45 10.83
CA GLU A 38 -12.17 19.04 9.63
C GLU A 38 -11.83 19.93 8.43
N GLY A 39 -11.75 21.25 8.63
CA GLY A 39 -11.38 22.21 7.60
C GLY A 39 -9.96 21.98 7.06
N ARG A 40 -9.02 21.56 7.91
CA ARG A 40 -7.65 21.21 7.48
C ARG A 40 -7.61 19.95 6.63
N ALA A 41 -8.36 18.92 7.03
CA ALA A 41 -8.44 17.67 6.28
C ALA A 41 -9.03 17.92 4.87
N ARG A 42 -10.13 18.68 4.79
CA ARG A 42 -10.74 19.07 3.49
C ARG A 42 -9.79 19.88 2.61
N ALA A 43 -9.08 20.86 3.18
CA ALA A 43 -8.13 21.66 2.42
C ALA A 43 -6.95 20.84 1.89
N ARG A 44 -6.46 19.85 2.66
CA ARG A 44 -5.41 18.91 2.21
C ARG A 44 -5.90 18.02 1.08
N LEU A 45 -7.09 17.41 1.21
CA LEU A 45 -7.71 16.60 0.15
C LEU A 45 -7.88 17.39 -1.15
N LEU A 46 -8.37 18.63 -1.06
CA LEU A 46 -8.53 19.50 -2.22
C LEU A 46 -7.17 19.82 -2.87
N ALA A 47 -6.14 20.10 -2.06
CA ALA A 47 -4.79 20.34 -2.58
C ALA A 47 -4.24 19.10 -3.30
N GLN A 48 -4.43 17.89 -2.75
CA GLN A 48 -4.02 16.63 -3.37
C GLN A 48 -4.72 16.41 -4.73
N GLN A 49 -6.04 16.65 -4.80
CA GLN A 49 -6.81 16.55 -6.03
C GLN A 49 -6.32 17.52 -7.12
N ILE A 50 -5.92 18.73 -6.72
CA ILE A 50 -5.43 19.77 -7.65
C ILE A 50 -4.00 19.48 -8.11
N THR A 51 -3.13 18.95 -7.24
CA THR A 51 -1.71 18.73 -7.56
C THR A 51 -1.42 17.37 -8.18
N GLY A 52 -2.39 16.44 -8.19
CA GLY A 52 -2.25 15.11 -8.79
C GLY A 52 -1.21 14.21 -8.11
N GLY A 53 -0.77 14.57 -6.90
CA GLY A 53 0.27 13.86 -6.16
C GLY A 53 -0.29 12.68 -5.37
N SER A 54 0.27 11.49 -5.59
CA SER A 54 0.19 10.37 -4.66
C SER A 54 0.68 10.79 -3.27
N GLU A 55 0.10 10.22 -2.21
CA GLU A 55 0.44 10.55 -0.83
C GLU A 55 1.94 10.36 -0.56
N GLN A 56 2.69 11.46 -0.54
CA GLN A 56 4.02 11.47 0.04
C GLN A 56 3.83 11.60 1.55
N HIS A 57 3.63 10.46 2.23
CA HIS A 57 3.65 10.43 3.69
C HIS A 57 5.07 10.71 4.17
N GLU A 58 5.26 11.82 4.87
CA GLU A 58 6.46 12.00 5.68
C GLU A 58 6.39 11.01 6.86
N LEU A 59 7.52 10.37 7.20
CA LEU A 59 7.61 9.19 8.07
C LEU A 59 7.07 9.39 9.52
N PHE A 60 6.67 10.61 9.89
CA PHE A 60 6.22 10.97 11.24
C PHE A 60 5.13 12.05 11.25
N GLU A 61 4.50 12.37 10.12
CA GLU A 61 3.37 13.31 10.14
C GLU A 61 2.10 12.61 10.65
N GLU A 62 1.38 13.27 11.56
CA GLU A 62 0.00 12.92 11.88
C GLU A 62 -0.81 12.93 10.59
N THR A 63 -1.23 11.74 10.16
CA THR A 63 -2.14 11.55 9.05
C THR A 63 -3.40 12.33 9.38
N ALA A 64 -3.60 13.48 8.73
CA ALA A 64 -4.87 14.18 8.79
C ALA A 64 -5.87 13.50 7.85
N THR A 65 -5.96 12.18 7.92
CA THR A 65 -7.12 11.51 7.38
C THR A 65 -8.27 11.89 8.30
N GLY A 66 -9.28 12.52 7.72
CA GLY A 66 -10.59 12.66 8.35
C GLY A 66 -11.30 11.31 8.40
N ASP A 67 -10.56 10.24 8.68
CA ASP A 67 -11.12 8.91 8.86
C ASP A 67 -11.96 8.93 10.12
N GLN A 68 -13.13 8.30 10.02
CA GLN A 68 -13.95 8.04 11.20
C GLN A 68 -13.13 7.18 12.16
N THR A 69 -12.70 7.78 13.25
CA THR A 69 -12.07 7.05 14.34
C THR A 69 -13.15 6.31 15.10
N ILE A 70 -13.01 4.99 15.17
CA ILE A 70 -13.90 4.14 15.97
C ILE A 70 -13.22 3.94 17.32
N ALA A 71 -13.92 4.22 18.41
CA ALA A 71 -13.41 3.97 19.75
C ALA A 71 -13.29 2.45 19.98
N VAL A 72 -12.05 1.96 20.11
CA VAL A 72 -11.75 0.55 20.39
C VAL A 72 -11.18 0.38 21.80
N ARG A 73 -11.54 -0.73 22.46
CA ARG A 73 -10.97 -1.09 23.77
C ARG A 73 -9.61 -1.74 23.56
N LEU A 74 -8.53 -0.98 23.79
CA LEU A 74 -7.16 -1.45 23.57
C LEU A 74 -6.81 -2.73 24.33
N THR A 75 -7.34 -2.92 25.54
CA THR A 75 -7.13 -4.13 26.35
C THR A 75 -7.76 -5.40 25.76
N GLY A 76 -8.68 -5.26 24.80
CA GLY A 76 -9.29 -6.36 24.06
C GLY A 76 -8.63 -6.63 22.71
N LEU A 77 -7.64 -5.84 22.29
CA LEU A 77 -6.95 -6.07 21.03
C LEU A 77 -6.03 -7.28 21.12
N ARG A 78 -6.08 -8.11 20.08
CA ARG A 78 -5.19 -9.25 19.88
C ARG A 78 -4.68 -9.22 18.45
N VAL A 79 -3.41 -9.55 18.29
CA VAL A 79 -2.81 -9.77 16.98
C VAL A 79 -2.92 -11.25 16.69
N GLU A 80 -3.57 -11.59 15.58
CA GLU A 80 -3.73 -12.96 15.11
C GLU A 80 -3.21 -13.05 13.67
N ARG A 81 -2.79 -14.25 13.25
CA ARG A 81 -2.31 -14.53 11.88
C ARG A 81 -1.17 -13.61 11.43
N THR A 82 -0.17 -13.37 12.28
CA THR A 82 1.05 -12.64 11.89
C THR A 82 1.71 -13.30 10.69
N ARG A 83 2.05 -12.49 9.68
CA ARG A 83 2.58 -12.93 8.39
C ARG A 83 3.82 -12.13 8.00
N SER A 84 4.78 -12.79 7.35
CA SER A 84 5.88 -12.13 6.66
C SER A 84 5.35 -11.36 5.44
N PHE A 85 5.71 -10.08 5.33
CA PHE A 85 5.16 -9.18 4.31
C PHE A 85 6.23 -8.59 3.38
N GLY A 86 7.32 -8.06 3.92
CA GLY A 86 8.19 -7.15 3.17
C GLY A 86 8.86 -7.76 1.94
N ASP A 87 9.35 -8.98 2.07
CA ASP A 87 10.01 -9.75 1.02
C ASP A 87 9.03 -10.12 -0.10
N VAL A 88 7.90 -10.75 0.25
CA VAL A 88 6.88 -11.18 -0.71
C VAL A 88 6.17 -10.00 -1.37
N TRP A 89 5.98 -8.89 -0.65
CA TRP A 89 5.48 -7.65 -1.22
C TRP A 89 6.44 -7.06 -2.25
N LEU A 90 7.74 -7.08 -1.98
CA LEU A 90 8.75 -6.61 -2.93
C LEU A 90 8.77 -7.51 -4.18
N GLY A 91 8.74 -8.83 -3.99
CA GLY A 91 8.64 -9.80 -5.08
C GLY A 91 7.40 -9.55 -5.96
N TRP A 92 6.24 -9.36 -5.35
CA TRP A 92 5.00 -9.03 -6.05
C TRP A 92 5.04 -7.66 -6.75
N THR A 93 5.64 -6.66 -6.12
CA THR A 93 5.82 -5.33 -6.71
C THR A 93 6.69 -5.40 -7.96
N LEU A 94 7.80 -6.16 -7.91
CA LEU A 94 8.67 -6.38 -9.06
C LEU A 94 7.96 -7.15 -10.18
N TRP A 95 7.21 -8.19 -9.84
CA TRP A 95 6.39 -8.95 -10.80
C TRP A 95 5.47 -8.04 -11.61
N ARG A 96 4.76 -7.13 -10.93
CA ARG A 96 3.88 -6.14 -11.57
C ARG A 96 4.64 -5.08 -12.34
N ALA A 97 5.74 -4.57 -11.81
CA ALA A 97 6.56 -3.55 -12.47
C ALA A 97 7.14 -4.06 -13.80
N LEU A 98 7.50 -5.35 -13.86
CA LEU A 98 7.98 -6.03 -15.06
C LEU A 98 6.87 -6.50 -15.99
N ARG A 99 5.59 -6.28 -15.62
CA ARG A 99 4.41 -6.72 -16.37
C ARG A 99 4.39 -8.22 -16.67
N LEU A 100 4.92 -9.01 -15.73
CA LEU A 100 4.98 -10.46 -15.88
C LEU A 100 3.58 -11.09 -15.78
N GLU A 101 2.65 -10.44 -15.07
CA GLU A 101 1.25 -10.85 -15.02
C GLU A 101 0.65 -10.89 -16.43
N GLU A 102 0.79 -9.79 -17.20
CA GLU A 102 0.23 -9.69 -18.55
C GLU A 102 0.96 -10.58 -19.54
N LEU A 103 2.28 -10.72 -19.38
CA LEU A 103 3.07 -11.65 -20.19
C LEU A 103 2.61 -13.10 -19.96
N CYS A 104 2.51 -13.53 -18.70
CA CYS A 104 2.07 -14.87 -18.35
C CYS A 104 0.62 -15.10 -18.79
N ALA A 105 -0.29 -14.14 -18.63
CA ALA A 105 -1.66 -14.27 -19.11
C ALA A 105 -1.75 -14.44 -20.65
N ALA A 106 -0.83 -13.83 -21.40
CA ALA A 106 -0.75 -13.98 -22.86
C ALA A 106 -0.15 -15.34 -23.28
N LEU A 107 0.82 -15.85 -22.52
CA LEU A 107 1.54 -17.09 -22.84
C LEU A 107 0.86 -18.35 -22.27
N LEU A 108 0.13 -18.21 -21.15
CA LEU A 108 -0.55 -19.27 -20.42
C LEU A 108 -2.06 -18.99 -20.48
N PRO A 109 -2.71 -19.26 -21.64
CA PRO A 109 -4.13 -18.98 -21.80
C PRO A 109 -4.97 -19.77 -20.80
N ALA A 110 -6.07 -19.16 -20.40
CA ALA A 110 -6.97 -19.76 -19.42
C ALA A 110 -7.54 -21.10 -19.93
N GLY A 111 -7.54 -22.09 -19.05
CA GLY A 111 -8.09 -23.43 -19.28
C GLY A 111 -9.24 -23.73 -18.32
N ARG A 112 -9.15 -24.86 -17.62
CA ARG A 112 -10.14 -25.31 -16.60
C ARG A 112 -9.59 -25.19 -15.18
N GLU A 113 -8.59 -24.36 -14.98
CA GLU A 113 -7.95 -24.16 -13.69
C GLU A 113 -8.85 -23.37 -12.73
N ALA A 114 -8.82 -23.76 -11.46
CA ALA A 114 -9.47 -23.01 -10.39
C ALA A 114 -8.67 -21.75 -9.97
N VAL A 115 -7.39 -21.70 -10.32
CA VAL A 115 -6.45 -20.61 -10.05
C VAL A 115 -5.67 -20.35 -11.32
N PRO A 116 -5.63 -19.12 -11.85
CA PRO A 116 -4.89 -18.81 -13.07
C PRO A 116 -3.42 -19.24 -12.99
N TRP A 117 -2.89 -19.82 -14.08
CA TRP A 117 -1.49 -20.25 -14.13
C TRP A 117 -0.49 -19.11 -13.94
N ALA A 118 -0.84 -17.89 -14.37
CA ALA A 118 -0.03 -16.69 -14.10
C ALA A 118 0.17 -16.44 -12.60
N GLN A 119 -0.86 -16.65 -11.78
CA GLN A 119 -0.74 -16.51 -10.32
C GLN A 119 0.10 -17.64 -9.72
N MET A 120 0.04 -18.86 -10.27
CA MET A 120 0.93 -19.95 -9.85
C MET A 120 2.39 -19.70 -10.20
N ALA A 121 2.65 -19.17 -11.39
CA ALA A 121 3.98 -18.70 -11.76
C ALA A 121 4.47 -17.59 -10.81
N ALA A 122 3.61 -16.63 -10.46
CA ALA A 122 3.95 -15.58 -9.50
C ALA A 122 4.32 -16.15 -8.13
N VAL A 123 3.52 -17.08 -7.59
CA VAL A 123 3.81 -17.75 -6.31
C VAL A 123 5.15 -18.48 -6.36
N LEU A 124 5.42 -19.28 -7.40
CA LEU A 124 6.67 -20.02 -7.54
C LEU A 124 7.88 -19.11 -7.68
N VAL A 125 7.79 -18.07 -8.51
CA VAL A 125 8.89 -17.12 -8.72
C VAL A 125 9.20 -16.35 -7.44
N ILE A 126 8.18 -15.86 -6.74
CA ILE A 126 8.36 -15.14 -5.47
C ILE A 126 8.92 -16.09 -4.40
N ALA A 127 8.40 -17.31 -4.29
CA ALA A 127 8.95 -18.33 -3.39
C ALA A 127 10.43 -18.58 -3.67
N ARG A 128 10.82 -18.70 -4.94
CA ARG A 128 12.22 -18.93 -5.33
C ARG A 128 13.15 -17.77 -4.97
N LEU A 129 12.63 -16.55 -4.92
CA LEU A 129 13.39 -15.36 -4.55
C LEU A 129 13.49 -15.17 -3.03
N CYS A 130 12.42 -15.48 -2.30
CA CYS A 130 12.30 -15.20 -0.87
C CYS A 130 12.72 -16.39 0.02
N GLU A 131 12.33 -17.61 -0.34
CA GLU A 131 12.57 -18.84 0.43
C GLU A 131 12.69 -20.05 -0.51
N PRO A 132 13.84 -20.22 -1.20
CA PRO A 132 14.02 -21.30 -2.16
C PRO A 132 13.94 -22.66 -1.47
N SER A 133 12.81 -23.34 -1.70
CA SER A 133 12.43 -24.58 -1.02
C SER A 133 11.62 -25.49 -1.96
N SER A 134 11.18 -26.66 -1.49
CA SER A 134 10.35 -27.57 -2.28
C SER A 134 8.91 -27.07 -2.41
N GLU A 135 8.22 -27.49 -3.46
CA GLU A 135 6.81 -27.18 -3.70
C GLU A 135 5.92 -27.62 -2.53
N LEU A 136 6.25 -28.77 -1.92
CA LEU A 136 5.60 -29.26 -0.71
C LEU A 136 5.78 -28.27 0.47
N HIS A 137 7.01 -27.79 0.70
CA HIS A 137 7.27 -26.82 1.76
C HIS A 137 6.55 -25.49 1.51
N ILE A 138 6.51 -25.06 0.25
CA ILE A 138 5.77 -23.87 -0.18
C ILE A 138 4.29 -24.00 0.15
N ALA A 139 3.66 -25.12 -0.23
CA ALA A 139 2.24 -25.37 -0.02
C ALA A 139 1.86 -25.57 1.46
N GLU A 140 2.64 -26.36 2.21
CA GLU A 140 2.25 -26.76 3.56
C GLU A 140 2.62 -25.75 4.65
N ASP A 141 3.68 -24.95 4.44
CA ASP A 141 4.23 -24.11 5.51
C ASP A 141 4.52 -22.67 5.10
N TRP A 142 5.33 -22.45 4.06
CA TRP A 142 5.80 -21.10 3.73
C TRP A 142 4.66 -20.18 3.30
N TYR A 143 3.78 -20.60 2.39
CA TYR A 143 2.73 -19.74 1.85
C TYR A 143 1.85 -19.12 2.94
N ARG A 144 1.36 -19.95 3.88
CA ARG A 144 0.47 -19.53 4.99
C ARG A 144 1.13 -18.60 6.00
N LYS A 145 2.47 -18.62 6.09
CA LYS A 145 3.27 -17.73 6.95
C LYS A 145 3.55 -16.38 6.29
N THR A 146 3.22 -16.21 5.01
CA THR A 146 3.43 -14.96 4.27
C THR A 146 2.11 -14.24 4.00
N ALA A 147 2.20 -12.97 3.61
CA ALA A 147 1.07 -12.16 3.19
C ALA A 147 0.66 -12.41 1.72
N LEU A 148 1.20 -13.43 1.03
CA LEU A 148 0.87 -13.70 -0.37
C LEU A 148 -0.61 -14.02 -0.59
N GLU A 149 -1.26 -14.70 0.37
CA GLU A 149 -2.71 -14.94 0.33
C GLU A 149 -3.48 -13.62 0.23
N ASP A 150 -3.08 -12.62 1.02
CA ASP A 150 -3.73 -11.30 1.05
C ASP A 150 -3.37 -10.46 -0.19
N LEU A 151 -2.12 -10.54 -0.65
CA LEU A 151 -1.63 -9.78 -1.81
C LEU A 151 -2.22 -10.28 -3.13
N LEU A 152 -2.41 -11.59 -3.27
CA LEU A 152 -2.93 -12.25 -4.48
C LEU A 152 -4.43 -12.51 -4.40
N GLY A 153 -5.04 -12.39 -3.22
CA GLY A 153 -6.43 -12.80 -2.99
C GLY A 153 -6.65 -14.30 -3.17
N LEU A 154 -5.61 -15.09 -2.90
CA LEU A 154 -5.57 -16.52 -3.20
C LEU A 154 -5.51 -17.34 -1.90
N PRO A 155 -6.61 -18.00 -1.51
CA PRO A 155 -6.66 -18.75 -0.26
C PRO A 155 -5.61 -19.86 -0.22
N ALA A 156 -4.99 -20.09 0.95
CA ALA A 156 -3.96 -21.11 1.13
C ALA A 156 -4.45 -22.52 0.75
N GLU A 157 -5.75 -22.80 0.88
CA GLU A 157 -6.36 -24.08 0.50
C GLU A 157 -6.35 -24.34 -1.01
N ARG A 158 -6.07 -23.31 -1.81
CA ARG A 158 -5.89 -23.41 -3.27
C ARG A 158 -4.44 -23.61 -3.67
N ILE A 159 -3.51 -23.57 -2.72
CA ILE A 159 -2.08 -23.84 -2.92
C ILE A 159 -1.80 -25.27 -2.46
N ASP A 160 -1.76 -26.19 -3.41
CA ASP A 160 -1.35 -27.58 -3.18
C ASP A 160 -0.08 -27.91 -3.97
N ASP A 161 0.70 -28.86 -3.46
CA ASP A 161 1.98 -29.27 -4.04
C ASP A 161 1.81 -29.77 -5.49
N ASN A 162 0.76 -30.53 -5.79
CA ASN A 162 0.46 -31.03 -7.13
C ASN A 162 0.21 -29.88 -8.12
N ARG A 163 -0.49 -28.83 -7.70
CA ARG A 163 -0.71 -27.62 -8.51
C ARG A 163 0.59 -26.84 -8.72
N LEU A 164 1.41 -26.69 -7.68
CA LEU A 164 2.72 -26.04 -7.79
C LEU A 164 3.64 -26.82 -8.76
N TYR A 165 3.67 -28.15 -8.66
CA TYR A 165 4.43 -29.00 -9.60
C TYR A 165 3.98 -28.85 -11.05
N ARG A 166 2.67 -28.67 -11.29
CA ARG A 166 2.13 -28.47 -12.66
C ARG A 166 2.45 -27.09 -13.24
N ALA A 167 2.89 -26.15 -12.42
CA ALA A 167 3.22 -24.79 -12.84
C ALA A 167 4.73 -24.59 -13.11
N LEU A 168 5.55 -25.64 -12.94
CA LEU A 168 6.93 -25.72 -13.43
C LEU A 168 6.97 -26.07 -14.92
#